data_AF-A0A9D6P8W9-F1
#
_entry.id   AF-A0A9D6P8W9-F1
#
_cell.length_a   1.000
_cell.length_b   1.000
_cell.length_c   1.000
_cell.angle_alpha   90.00
_cell.angle_beta   90.00
_cell.angle_gamma   90.00
#
_symmetry.space_group_name_H-M   'P 1'
#
loop_
_entity.id
_entity.type
_entity.pdbx_description
1 polymer ?
#
loop_
_entity_poly.entity_id
_entity_poly.type
_entity_poly.pdbx_seq_one_letter_code
_entity_poly.pdbx_strand_id
1 'polypeptide(L)'
;MKIFVKQSLAQILKSRGYKTLYGIIKRNQILALALLIGTVFVDSLFITTSSDIVIFGVLLLYIIIANIVQMNSRVTFYLCLGLVCGVGISFLFSQASVPTEKLTVWFVLFMVTGIIQQWRE
;
A
#
# COMPACT_ATOMS: atom_id res chain seq x y z
N MET A 1 -16.94 -18.94 -19.03
CA MET A 1 -16.04 -17.85 -18.54
C MET A 1 -15.40 -18.14 -17.17
N LYS A 2 -16.14 -18.61 -16.14
CA LYS A 2 -15.60 -18.89 -14.79
C LYS A 2 -14.48 -19.96 -14.71
N ILE A 3 -14.44 -20.92 -15.64
CA ILE A 3 -13.47 -22.04 -15.61
C ILE A 3 -12.09 -21.62 -16.13
N PHE A 4 -12.06 -20.77 -17.16
CA PHE A 4 -10.82 -20.34 -17.81
C PHE A 4 -9.98 -19.42 -16.90
N VAL A 5 -10.63 -18.54 -16.13
CA VAL A 5 -9.98 -17.65 -15.14
C VAL A 5 -9.35 -18.45 -14.00
N LYS A 6 -10.01 -19.52 -13.53
CA LYS A 6 -9.44 -20.41 -12.50
C LYS A 6 -8.18 -21.14 -12.99
N GLN A 7 -8.19 -21.61 -14.23
CA GLN A 7 -7.04 -22.31 -14.81
C GLN A 7 -5.84 -21.37 -15.06
N SER A 8 -6.09 -20.16 -15.53
CA SER A 8 -5.05 -19.16 -15.75
C SER A 8 -4.45 -18.62 -14.44
N LEU A 9 -5.27 -18.36 -13.42
CA LEU A 9 -4.77 -18.01 -12.07
C LEU A 9 -3.92 -19.14 -11.46
N ALA A 10 -4.34 -20.40 -11.62
CA ALA A 10 -3.58 -21.55 -11.14
C ALA A 10 -2.23 -21.70 -11.86
N GLN A 11 -2.15 -21.40 -13.16
CA GLN A 11 -0.88 -21.40 -13.90
C GLN A 11 0.06 -20.27 -13.44
N ILE A 12 -0.46 -19.06 -13.20
CA ILE A 12 0.34 -17.93 -12.71
C ILE A 12 0.90 -18.22 -11.31
N LEU A 13 0.08 -18.77 -10.41
CA LEU A 13 0.48 -19.22 -9.07
C LEU A 13 1.52 -20.35 -9.09
N LYS A 14 1.52 -21.18 -10.14
CA LYS A 14 2.46 -22.30 -10.32
C LYS A 14 3.79 -21.88 -10.96
N SER A 15 3.89 -20.65 -11.45
CA SER A 15 5.13 -20.13 -12.05
C SER A 15 6.25 -20.03 -10.99
N ARG A 16 7.47 -20.42 -11.35
CA ARG A 16 8.66 -20.28 -10.47
C ARG A 16 8.84 -18.84 -9.99
N GLY A 17 8.56 -17.86 -10.86
CA GLY A 17 8.68 -16.44 -10.54
C GLY A 17 7.81 -16.01 -9.36
N TYR A 18 6.54 -16.44 -9.32
CA TYR A 18 5.64 -16.11 -8.21
C TYR A 18 6.13 -16.67 -6.87
N LYS A 19 6.57 -17.94 -6.85
CA LYS A 19 7.11 -18.54 -5.62
C LYS A 19 8.39 -17.85 -5.13
N THR A 20 9.27 -17.46 -6.04
CA THR A 20 10.50 -16.73 -5.71
C THR A 20 10.20 -15.33 -5.19
N LEU A 21 9.31 -14.58 -5.85
CA LEU A 21 8.84 -13.27 -5.39
C LEU A 21 8.18 -13.34 -4.02
N TYR A 22 7.28 -14.31 -3.82
CA TYR A 22 6.63 -14.55 -2.54
C TYR A 22 7.65 -14.85 -1.44
N GLY A 23 8.65 -15.70 -1.72
CA GLY A 23 9.73 -16.01 -0.78
C GLY A 23 10.59 -14.80 -0.43
N ILE A 24 10.93 -13.95 -1.42
CA ILE A 24 11.73 -12.73 -1.20
C ILE A 24 10.94 -11.70 -0.39
N ILE A 25 9.67 -11.47 -0.74
CA ILE A 25 8.79 -10.52 -0.05
C ILE A 25 8.54 -10.98 1.40
N LYS A 26 8.26 -12.26 1.62
CA LYS A 26 8.06 -12.82 2.96
C LYS A 26 9.32 -12.73 3.82
N ARG A 27 10.51 -12.89 3.22
CA ARG A 27 11.78 -12.84 3.93
C ARG A 27 12.24 -11.40 4.22
N ASN A 28 11.90 -10.45 3.35
CA ASN A 28 12.34 -9.07 3.43
C ASN A 28 11.14 -8.12 3.58
N GLN A 29 10.54 -8.11 4.77
CA GLN A 29 9.41 -7.23 5.12
C GLN A 29 9.72 -5.75 4.81
N ILE A 30 10.96 -5.32 5.05
CA ILE A 30 11.45 -3.96 4.78
C ILE A 30 11.37 -3.60 3.30
N LEU A 31 11.65 -4.54 2.40
CA LEU A 31 11.63 -4.31 0.95
C LEU A 31 10.20 -4.12 0.46
N ALA A 32 9.25 -4.90 1.01
CA ALA A 32 7.83 -4.75 0.71
C ALA A 32 7.28 -3.39 1.16
N LEU A 33 7.68 -2.95 2.36
CA LEU A 33 7.40 -1.61 2.89
C LEU A 33 7.96 -0.49 2.02
N ALA A 34 9.23 -0.59 1.63
CA ALA A 34 9.89 0.41 0.81
C ALA A 34 9.21 0.57 -0.56
N LEU A 35 8.81 -0.57 -1.16
CA LEU A 35 8.07 -0.58 -2.42
C LEU A 35 6.70 0.11 -2.27
N LEU A 36 6.03 -0.13 -1.14
CA LEU A 36 4.75 0.48 -0.82
C LEU A 36 4.85 2.00 -0.65
N ILE A 37 5.79 2.45 0.17
CA ILE A 37 6.06 3.87 0.43
C ILE A 37 6.43 4.56 -0.88
N GLY A 38 7.27 3.93 -1.70
CA GLY A 38 7.62 4.45 -3.02
C GLY A 38 6.39 4.64 -3.92
N THR A 39 5.46 3.68 -3.91
CA THR A 39 4.24 3.76 -4.73
C THR A 39 3.33 4.91 -4.28
N VAL A 40 3.12 5.05 -2.97
CA VAL A 40 2.32 6.15 -2.39
C VAL A 40 2.96 7.51 -2.65
N PHE A 41 4.29 7.60 -2.56
CA PHE A 41 5.03 8.84 -2.80
C PHE A 41 4.97 9.28 -4.26
N VAL A 42 5.14 8.33 -5.21
CA VAL A 42 5.01 8.61 -6.64
C VAL A 42 3.59 9.05 -6.99
N ASP A 43 2.57 8.39 -6.46
CA ASP A 43 1.16 8.77 -6.67
C ASP A 43 0.84 10.16 -6.09
N SER A 44 1.38 10.47 -4.91
CA SER A 44 1.12 11.76 -4.24
C SER A 44 1.82 12.95 -4.90
N LEU A 45 3.00 12.74 -5.51
CA LEU A 45 3.79 13.84 -6.10
C LEU A 45 3.65 14.00 -7.61
N PHE A 46 3.51 12.92 -8.37
CA PHE A 46 3.58 12.97 -9.83
C PHE A 46 2.23 12.84 -10.52
N ILE A 47 1.25 12.25 -9.86
CA ILE A 47 -0.09 12.11 -10.41
C ILE A 47 -0.89 13.30 -9.91
N THR A 48 -1.16 14.29 -10.76
CA THR A 48 -2.03 15.43 -10.42
C THR A 48 -3.52 15.06 -10.52
N THR A 49 -3.85 14.10 -11.39
CA THR A 49 -5.19 13.50 -11.53
C THR A 49 -5.13 12.02 -11.16
N SER A 50 -5.44 11.69 -9.90
CA SER A 50 -5.59 10.29 -9.51
C SER A 50 -6.99 9.81 -9.84
N SER A 51 -7.09 8.69 -10.53
CA SER A 51 -8.33 7.92 -10.56
C SER A 51 -8.46 7.20 -9.21
N ASP A 52 -9.62 7.30 -8.56
CA ASP A 52 -9.92 6.60 -7.30
C ASP A 52 -9.60 5.09 -7.39
N ILE A 53 -9.72 4.53 -8.59
CA ILE A 53 -9.39 3.15 -8.93
C ILE A 53 -7.92 2.81 -8.58
N VAL A 54 -6.98 3.73 -8.81
CA VAL A 54 -5.55 3.53 -8.53
C VAL A 54 -5.32 3.47 -7.02
N ILE A 55 -5.91 4.40 -6.27
CA ILE A 55 -5.81 4.48 -4.81
C ILE A 55 -6.35 3.18 -4.19
N PHE A 56 -7.56 2.77 -4.57
CA PHE A 56 -8.15 1.52 -4.08
C PHE A 56 -7.36 0.27 -4.52
N GLY A 57 -6.82 0.26 -5.73
CA GLY A 57 -5.99 -0.84 -6.23
C GLY A 57 -4.70 -1.02 -5.43
N VAL A 58 -4.00 0.09 -5.14
CA VAL A 58 -2.77 0.07 -4.34
C VAL A 58 -3.08 -0.24 -2.87
N LEU A 59 -4.19 0.26 -2.32
CA LEU A 59 -4.64 -0.11 -0.97
C LEU A 59 -4.98 -1.61 -0.86
N LEU A 60 -5.65 -2.18 -1.86
CA LEU A 60 -5.95 -3.61 -1.90
C LEU A 60 -4.66 -4.44 -1.96
N LEU A 61 -3.71 -4.02 -2.80
CA LEU A 61 -2.40 -4.64 -2.90
C LEU A 61 -1.66 -4.58 -1.56
N TYR A 62 -1.71 -3.44 -0.86
CA TYR A 62 -1.17 -3.29 0.49
C TYR A 62 -1.79 -4.30 1.45
N ILE A 63 -3.12 -4.38 1.53
CA ILE A 63 -3.81 -5.28 2.47
C ILE A 63 -3.41 -6.73 2.19
N ILE A 64 -3.31 -7.13 0.92
CA ILE A 64 -2.87 -8.48 0.53
C ILE A 64 -1.44 -8.73 1.00
N ILE A 65 -0.51 -7.81 0.71
CA ILE A 65 0.90 -7.95 1.11
C ILE A 65 1.03 -7.98 2.63
N ALA A 66 0.37 -7.07 3.33
CA ALA A 66 0.42 -6.98 4.78
C ALA A 66 -0.13 -8.25 5.44
N ASN A 67 -1.16 -8.86 4.86
CA ASN A 67 -1.71 -10.14 5.33
C ASN A 67 -0.77 -11.32 5.03
N ILE A 68 -0.13 -11.35 3.86
CA ILE A 68 0.86 -12.38 3.47
C ILE A 68 2.10 -12.33 4.36
N VAL A 69 2.60 -11.12 4.61
CA VAL A 69 3.84 -10.85 5.33
C VAL A 69 3.62 -10.85 6.85
N GLN A 70 2.36 -10.91 7.30
CA GLN A 70 1.96 -10.76 8.70
C GLN A 70 2.58 -9.50 9.29
N MET A 71 2.42 -8.38 8.57
CA MET A 71 2.90 -7.09 9.05
C MET A 71 2.16 -6.72 10.33
N ASN A 72 2.94 -6.34 11.35
CA ASN A 72 2.43 -5.92 12.63
C ASN A 72 1.80 -4.52 12.53
N SER A 73 0.71 -4.26 13.25
CA SER A 73 -0.02 -2.99 13.31
C SER A 73 0.87 -1.79 13.62
N ARG A 74 1.93 -1.99 14.44
CA ARG A 74 2.94 -0.95 14.73
C ARG A 74 3.59 -0.38 13.48
N VAL A 75 3.83 -1.23 12.49
CA VAL A 75 4.49 -0.82 11.24
C VAL A 75 3.58 0.10 10.43
N THR A 76 2.29 -0.26 10.33
CA THR A 76 1.27 0.55 9.67
C THR A 76 1.09 1.90 10.36
N PHE A 77 1.18 1.91 11.69
CA PHE A 77 1.16 3.13 12.48
C PHE A 77 2.36 4.05 12.17
N TYR A 78 3.58 3.51 12.07
CA TYR A 78 4.75 4.30 11.66
C TYR A 78 4.59 4.86 10.24
N LEU A 79 3.98 4.10 9.34
CA LEU A 79 3.68 4.54 7.98
C LEU A 79 2.68 5.72 8.00
N CYS A 80 1.62 5.61 8.81
CA CYS A 80 0.68 6.71 9.04
C CYS A 80 1.38 7.94 9.63
N LEU A 81 2.26 7.77 10.60
CA LEU A 81 3.03 8.87 11.20
C LEU A 81 3.90 9.57 10.14
N GLY A 82 4.55 8.80 9.27
CA GLY A 82 5.33 9.33 8.14
C GLY A 82 4.48 10.12 7.16
N LEU A 83 3.27 9.64 6.85
CA LEU A 83 2.31 10.37 6.00
C LEU A 83 1.84 11.68 6.66
N VAL A 84 1.57 11.70 7.96
CA VAL A 84 1.23 12.93 8.70
C VAL A 84 2.37 13.94 8.63
N CYS A 85 3.61 13.49 8.84
CA CYS A 85 4.78 14.36 8.68
C CYS A 85 4.87 14.90 7.25
N GLY A 86 4.61 14.06 6.24
CA GLY A 86 4.58 14.47 4.83
C GLY A 86 3.50 15.50 4.53
N VAL A 87 2.28 15.30 5.03
CA VAL A 87 1.17 16.28 4.95
C VAL A 87 1.58 17.58 5.61
N GLY A 88 2.14 17.53 6.82
CA GLY A 88 2.56 18.73 7.57
C GLY A 88 3.63 19.53 6.82
N ILE A 89 4.66 18.87 6.30
CA ILE A 89 5.70 19.52 5.48
C ILE A 89 5.06 20.12 4.23
N SER A 90 4.26 19.36 3.48
CA SER A 90 3.60 19.84 2.26
C SER A 90 2.69 21.03 2.53
N PHE A 91 1.96 21.03 3.65
CA PHE A 91 1.07 22.11 4.05
C PHE A 91 1.84 23.40 4.39
N LEU A 92 3.01 23.29 5.04
CA LEU A 92 3.83 24.46 5.38
C LEU A 92 4.36 25.19 4.13
N PHE A 93 4.63 24.47 3.04
CA PHE A 93 5.18 25.06 1.81
C PHE A 93 4.12 25.42 0.77
N SER A 94 3.05 24.63 0.65
CA SER A 94 2.08 24.75 -0.46
C SER A 94 0.64 24.97 0.00
N GLN A 95 0.39 25.12 1.31
CA GLN A 95 -0.95 25.21 1.89
C GLN A 95 -1.86 24.05 1.45
N ALA A 96 -3.18 24.24 1.41
CA ALA A 96 -4.11 23.26 0.88
C ALA A 96 -3.90 23.14 -0.65
N SER A 97 -3.26 22.05 -1.05
CA SER A 97 -2.97 21.74 -2.45
C SER A 97 -3.34 20.29 -2.76
N VAL A 98 -3.54 19.96 -4.04
CA VAL A 98 -3.92 18.60 -4.48
C VAL A 98 -3.01 17.49 -3.91
N PRO A 99 -1.67 17.64 -3.86
CA PRO A 99 -0.78 16.67 -3.21
C PRO A 99 -1.07 16.48 -1.71
N THR A 100 -1.38 17.56 -0.99
CA THR A 100 -1.66 17.55 0.44
C THR A 100 -2.98 16.83 0.75
N GLU A 101 -4.00 17.05 -0.08
CA GLU A 101 -5.28 16.34 0.00
C GLU A 101 -5.08 14.83 -0.23
N LYS A 102 -4.27 14.45 -1.21
CA LYS A 102 -3.97 13.04 -1.51
C LYS A 102 -3.24 12.33 -0.38
N LEU A 103 -2.19 12.97 0.17
CA LEU A 103 -1.47 12.42 1.32
C LEU A 103 -2.42 12.22 2.51
N THR A 104 -3.40 13.10 2.67
CA THR A 104 -4.44 12.98 3.71
C THR A 104 -5.38 11.81 3.44
N VAL A 105 -5.82 11.59 2.19
CA VAL A 105 -6.62 10.41 1.81
C VAL A 105 -5.85 9.13 2.10
N TRP A 106 -4.58 9.06 1.68
CA TRP A 106 -3.70 7.93 1.97
C TRP A 106 -3.58 7.69 3.47
N PHE A 107 -3.35 8.74 4.25
CA PHE A 107 -3.30 8.65 5.71
C PHE A 107 -4.57 8.06 6.32
N VAL A 108 -5.75 8.52 5.92
CA VAL A 108 -7.03 8.01 6.44
C VAL A 108 -7.19 6.52 6.10
N LEU A 109 -6.89 6.11 4.85
CA LEU A 109 -7.00 4.72 4.43
C LEU A 109 -6.02 3.80 5.18
N PHE A 110 -4.77 4.24 5.35
CA PHE A 110 -3.78 3.48 6.12
C PHE A 110 -4.11 3.44 7.61
N MET A 111 -4.69 4.50 8.17
CA MET A 111 -5.12 4.50 9.57
C MET A 111 -6.24 3.49 9.79
N VAL A 112 -7.27 3.48 8.93
CA VAL A 112 -8.39 2.51 9.03
C VAL A 112 -7.87 1.08 8.91
N THR A 113 -6.98 0.82 7.95
CA THR A 113 -6.38 -0.53 7.82
C THR A 113 -5.52 -0.90 9.03
N GLY A 114 -4.75 0.03 9.58
CA GLY A 114 -3.96 -0.17 10.80
C GLY A 114 -4.82 -0.49 12.02
N ILE A 115 -5.96 0.20 12.20
CA ILE A 115 -6.92 -0.09 13.28
C ILE A 115 -7.48 -1.51 13.13
N ILE A 116 -7.88 -1.90 11.91
CA ILE A 116 -8.38 -3.26 11.63
C ILE A 116 -7.29 -4.30 11.92
N GLN A 117 -6.04 -4.03 11.56
CA GLN A 117 -4.91 -4.91 11.85
C GLN A 117 -4.69 -5.05 13.35
N GLN A 118 -4.70 -3.95 14.11
CA GLN A 118 -4.52 -3.96 15.56
C GLN A 118 -5.64 -4.71 16.29
N TRP A 119 -6.87 -4.70 15.77
CA TRP A 119 -7.97 -5.49 16.32
C TRP A 119 -7.85 -6.99 16.05
N ARG A 120 -7.07 -7.38 15.03
CA ARG A 120 -6.87 -8.79 14.65
C ARG A 120 -5.65 -9.43 15.32
N GLU A 121 -4.74 -8.60 15.83
CA GLU A 121 -3.55 -8.99 16.60
C GLU A 121 -3.88 -9.22 18.07
#